data_AF-A0A8I0SAD3-F1
#
_entry.id   AF-A0A8I0SAD3-F1
#
_cell.length_a   1.000
_cell.length_b   1.000
_cell.length_c   1.000
_cell.angle_alpha   90.00
_cell.angle_beta   90.00
_cell.angle_gamma   90.00
#
_symmetry.space_group_name_H-M   'P 1'
#
loop_
_entity.id
_entity.type
_entity.pdbx_description
1 polymer ?
#
loop_
_entity_poly.entity_id
_entity_poly.type
_entity_poly.pdbx_seq_one_letter_code
_entity_poly.pdbx_strand_id
1 'polypeptide(L)' 'MLCPSCKEHIVLEDYEDTSPFQCEYCDAWLELDIDESTYLGAKHTVLRIIDDEDLGEV' A
#
# COMPACT_ATOMS: atom_id res chain seq x y z
N MET A 1 -3.50 -5.61 7.07
CA MET A 1 -2.54 -6.06 6.03
C MET A 1 -1.16 -6.20 6.64
N LEU A 2 -0.21 -6.90 6.02
CA LEU A 2 1.17 -7.00 6.54
C LEU A 2 2.09 -6.08 5.75
N CYS A 3 2.91 -5.30 6.46
CA CYS A 3 3.94 -4.49 5.85
C CYS A 3 4.92 -5.39 5.08
N PRO A 4 5.14 -5.19 3.77
CA PRO A 4 6.11 -5.99 3.02
C PRO A 4 7.55 -5.83 3.53
N SER A 5 7.88 -4.67 4.14
CA SER A 5 9.22 -4.34 4.66
C SER A 5 9.50 -5.00 6.02
N CYS A 6 8.74 -4.66 7.07
CA CYS A 6 8.98 -5.15 8.43
C CYS A 6 8.16 -6.37 8.84
N LYS A 7 7.16 -6.78 8.02
CA LYS A 7 6.19 -7.83 8.33
C LYS A 7 5.21 -7.52 9.46
N GLU A 8 5.20 -6.29 9.99
CA GLU A 8 4.21 -5.90 11.00
C GLU A 8 2.82 -5.68 10.43
N HIS A 9 1.82 -5.85 11.30
CA HIS A 9 0.42 -5.71 10.92
C HIS A 9 0.01 -4.22 10.86
N ILE A 10 -0.44 -3.80 9.69
CA ILE A 10 -0.96 -2.47 9.39
C ILE A 10 -2.48 -2.55 9.31
N VAL A 11 -3.17 -1.64 9.99
CA VAL A 11 -4.62 -1.47 9.86
C VAL A 11 -4.86 -0.22 9.03
N LEU A 12 -5.55 -0.38 7.90
CA LEU A 12 -6.02 0.75 7.09
C LEU A 12 -7.47 1.05 7.46
N GLU A 13 -7.81 2.33 7.55
CA GLU A 13 -9.18 2.79 7.80
C GLU A 13 -10.03 2.70 6.52
N ASP A 14 -9.42 2.99 5.36
CA ASP A 14 -10.04 2.91 4.05
C ASP A 14 -9.22 1.98 3.14
N TYR A 15 -9.89 0.95 2.60
CA TYR A 15 -9.28 -0.07 1.74
C TYR A 15 -9.39 0.29 0.24
N GLU A 16 -9.89 1.49 -0.06
CA GLU A 16 -9.96 2.07 -1.40
C GLU A 16 -9.06 3.30 -1.54
N ASP A 17 -8.46 3.79 -0.45
CA ASP A 17 -7.47 4.86 -0.49
C ASP A 17 -6.11 4.33 -0.95
N THR A 18 -5.71 4.74 -2.16
CA THR A 18 -4.42 4.40 -2.77
C THR A 18 -3.37 5.48 -2.53
N SER A 19 -3.60 6.38 -1.58
CA SER A 19 -2.65 7.44 -1.28
C SER A 19 -1.41 6.84 -0.61
N PRO A 20 -0.21 7.29 -0.98
CA PRO A 20 1.01 6.90 -0.28
C PRO A 20 0.98 7.25 1.21
N PHE A 21 1.44 6.33 2.05
CA PHE A 21 1.54 6.52 3.49
C PHE A 21 2.80 5.86 4.05
N GLN A 22 3.25 6.32 5.22
CA GLN A 22 4.40 5.74 5.91
C GLN A 22 3.97 4.67 6.91
N CYS A 23 4.73 3.57 6.96
CA CYS A 23 4.54 2.54 7.97
C CYS A 23 4.98 3.05 9.35
N GLU A 24 4.09 2.98 10.34
CA GLU A 24 4.35 3.44 11.71
C GLU A 24 5.48 2.68 12.46
N TYR A 25 5.90 1.52 11.93
CA TYR A 25 6.89 0.65 12.58
C TYR A 25 8.29 0.74 11.98
N CYS A 26 8.40 1.06 10.69
CA CYS A 26 9.67 1.04 9.97
C CYS A 26 9.90 2.24 9.05
N ASP A 27 8.97 3.21 9.07
CA ASP A 27 9.02 4.44 8.27
C ASP A 27 9.12 4.21 6.75
N ALA A 28 8.88 2.98 6.28
CA ALA A 28 8.85 2.67 4.86
C ALA A 28 7.62 3.31 4.22
N TRP A 29 7.81 3.95 3.08
CA TRP A 29 6.70 4.43 2.25
C TRP A 29 6.01 3.25 1.57
N LEU A 30 4.68 3.25 1.71
CA LEU A 30 3.81 2.21 1.21
C LEU A 30 2.67 2.84 0.41
N GLU A 31 2.23 2.12 -0.61
CA GLU A 31 1.05 2.46 -1.39
C GLU A 31 0.13 1.24 -1.48
N LEU A 32 -1.18 1.50 -1.48
CA LEU A 32 -2.18 0.47 -1.74
C LEU A 32 -2.40 0.33 -3.25
N ASP A 33 -2.03 -0.83 -3.79
CA ASP A 33 -2.25 -1.18 -5.20
C ASP A 33 -3.52 -2.05 -5.28
N ILE A 34 -4.50 -1.57 -6.05
CA ILE A 34 -5.80 -2.23 -6.21
C ILE A 34 -5.87 -2.82 -7.62
N ASP A 35 -5.73 -4.14 -7.72
CA ASP A 35 -5.94 -4.84 -8.98
C ASP A 35 -7.43 -5.17 -9.14
N GLU A 36 -8.08 -4.45 -10.04
CA GLU A 36 -9.50 -4.62 -10.38
C GLU A 36 -9.71 -5.62 -11.54
N SER A 37 -8.63 -6.26 -12.03
CA SER A 37 -8.66 -7.10 -13.23
C SER A 37 -9.08 -8.55 -12.96
N THR A 38 -9.56 -8.88 -11.76
CA THR A 38 -9.85 -10.27 -11.39
C THR A 38 -11.23 -10.76 -11.86
N TYR A 39 -11.30 -12.05 -12.17
CA TYR A 39 -12.50 -12.72 -12.69
C TYR A 39 -13.69 -12.57 -11.72
N LEU A 40 -14.83 -12.06 -12.19
CA LEU A 40 -16.08 -11.83 -11.44
C LEU A 40 -16.09 -10.66 -10.44
N GLY A 41 -15.18 -9.69 -10.54
CA GLY A 41 -15.28 -8.44 -9.77
C GLY A 41 -14.76 -8.54 -8.34
N ALA A 42 -13.88 -9.50 -8.05
CA ALA A 42 -13.08 -9.43 -6.84
C ALA A 42 -12.01 -8.33 -7.03
N LYS A 43 -11.86 -7.46 -6.02
CA LYS A 43 -10.77 -6.49 -5.97
C LYS A 43 -9.65 -7.14 -5.17
N HIS A 44 -8.45 -7.19 -5.73
CA HIS A 44 -7.28 -7.68 -5.00
C HIS A 44 -6.44 -6.49 -4.57
N THR A 45 -6.37 -6.24 -3.26
CA THR A 45 -5.60 -5.13 -2.70
C THR A 45 -4.30 -5.65 -2.10
N VAL A 46 -3.19 -5.04 -2.50
CA VAL A 46 -1.85 -5.41 -2.03
C VAL A 46 -1.07 -4.16 -1.64
N LEU A 47 -0.18 -4.29 -0.65
CA LEU A 47 0.73 -3.21 -0.27
C LEU A 47 2.02 -3.33 -1.08
N ARG A 48 2.40 -2.24 -1.73
CA ARG A 48 3.71 -2.07 -2.38
C ARG A 48 4.57 -1.10 -1.59
N ILE A 49 5.87 -1.36 -1.58
CA ILE A 49 6.86 -0.41 -1.10
C ILE A 49 7.17 0.51 -2.27
N ILE A 50 7.11 1.81 -2.02
CA ILE A 50 7.51 2.84 -2.98
C ILE A 50 8.71 3.59 -2.39
N ASP A 51 9.53 4.19 -3.26
CA ASP A 51 10.65 5.01 -2.86
C ASP A 51 10.27 6.49 -2.86
N ASP A 52 11.07 7.34 -2.23
CA ASP A 52 10.80 8.79 -2.15
C ASP A 52 10.81 9.44 -3.54
N GLU A 53 11.56 8.86 -4.48
CA GLU A 53 11.61 9.27 -5.89
C GLU A 53 10.28 9.00 -6.65
N ASP A 54 9.46 8.04 -6.20
CA ASP A 54 8.16 7.69 -6.80
C ASP A 54 7.01 8.58 -6.30
N LEU A 55 7.23 9.38 -5.24
CA LEU A 55 6.24 10.30 -4.68
C LEU A 55 6.04 11.59 -5.51
N GLY A 56 6.75 11.71 -6.63
CA GLY A 56 6.71 12.83 -7.54
C GLY A 56 7.81 13.85 -7.25
N GLU A 57 8.63 14.14 -8.27
CA GLU A 57 9.58 15.25 -8.29
C GLU A 57 8.86 16.59 -8.01
N VAL A 58 9.48 17.40 -7.16
CA VAL A 58 9.11 18.80 -6.84
C VAL A 58 9.10 19.74 -8.04
#